data_AF-K7FQ17-F1
#
_entry.id   AF-K7FQ17-F1
#
_cell.length_a   1.000
_cell.length_b   1.000
_cell.length_c   1.000
_cell.angle_alpha   90.00
_cell.angle_beta   90.00
_cell.angle_gamma   90.00
#
_symmetry.space_group_name_H-M   'P 1'
#
loop_
_entity.id
_entity.type
_entity.pdbx_description
1 polymer ?
#
loop_
_entity_poly.entity_id
_entity_poly.type
_entity_poly.pdbx_seq_one_letter_code
_entity_poly.pdbx_strand_id
1 'polypeptide(L)'
;QYGWVGQWFRPKKPTLGAMDLGGASTQITFETQAEMKDPGAGVTLRLYGQMYKVYTHSYLCYGRDQVLRRVLSKLMKADGYKDRVTNPCWPKGYQRSLQLQEVYNSPCTEKEKPESYNPQRTISVVGSGDAGQCRPRVDSLFDFSGCSFPSCSLDRGFQPRPFAFSAFFYTVDFLQTVMKRSVATPADLSAAVDAVCSSPWAELEQKAPKLKKWLPDYCTVANFIYLLLTKGYHFDKDSFPNIAFQKKVG
;
A
#
# COMPACT_ATOMS: atom_id res chain seq x y z
N GLN A 1 -21.83 15.32 -30.44
CA GLN A 1 -23.22 15.81 -30.55
C GLN A 1 -23.14 17.28 -30.91
N TYR A 2 -23.96 17.75 -31.85
CA TYR A 2 -24.03 19.18 -32.18
C TYR A 2 -24.87 19.90 -31.13
N GLY A 3 -24.40 21.05 -30.65
CA GLY A 3 -25.22 21.96 -29.85
C GLY A 3 -26.17 22.80 -30.73
N TRP A 4 -27.16 23.44 -30.11
CA TRP A 4 -28.18 24.30 -30.75
C TRP A 4 -27.61 25.46 -31.62
N VAL A 5 -26.30 25.73 -31.53
CA VAL A 5 -25.58 26.80 -32.28
C VAL A 5 -24.63 26.20 -33.34
N GLY A 6 -24.75 24.91 -33.68
CA GLY A 6 -23.90 24.27 -34.69
C GLY A 6 -22.43 24.07 -34.29
N GLN A 7 -22.04 24.42 -33.06
CA GLN A 7 -20.69 24.20 -32.55
C GLN A 7 -20.46 22.73 -32.18
N TRP A 8 -19.28 22.23 -32.55
CA TRP A 8 -18.84 20.87 -32.26
C TRP A 8 -18.48 20.74 -30.77
N PHE A 9 -19.39 20.19 -29.96
CA PHE A 9 -19.11 19.92 -28.55
C PHE A 9 -18.65 18.47 -28.39
N ARG A 10 -17.43 18.28 -27.89
CA ARG A 10 -16.96 16.96 -27.43
C ARG A 10 -17.50 16.74 -26.02
N PRO A 11 -18.46 15.81 -25.81
CA PRO A 11 -18.96 15.52 -24.47
C PRO A 11 -17.82 15.05 -23.57
N LYS A 12 -17.84 15.49 -22.32
CA LYS A 12 -16.85 15.10 -21.31
C LYS A 12 -16.92 13.59 -21.11
N LYS A 13 -15.83 12.89 -21.41
CA LYS A 13 -15.72 11.45 -21.15
C LYS A 13 -15.48 11.23 -19.65
N PRO A 14 -16.01 10.14 -19.07
CA PRO A 14 -15.67 9.75 -17.70
C PRO A 14 -14.15 9.59 -17.55
N THR A 15 -13.58 10.14 -16.49
CA THR A 15 -12.19 9.91 -16.12
C THR A 15 -12.08 8.71 -15.18
N LEU A 16 -10.93 8.04 -15.19
CA LEU A 16 -10.60 6.97 -14.25
C LEU A 16 -9.79 7.52 -13.08
N GLY A 17 -9.89 6.88 -11.92
CA GLY A 17 -9.01 7.16 -10.79
C GLY A 17 -7.63 6.56 -11.00
N ALA A 18 -6.66 7.02 -10.22
CA ALA A 18 -5.30 6.52 -10.19
C ALA A 18 -4.85 6.26 -8.76
N MET A 19 -4.28 5.08 -8.52
CA MET A 19 -3.62 4.71 -7.27
C MET A 19 -2.20 4.25 -7.57
N ASP A 20 -1.21 4.93 -6.99
CA ASP A 20 0.20 4.61 -7.14
C ASP A 20 0.79 4.18 -5.80
N LEU A 21 1.56 3.10 -5.80
CA LEU A 21 2.34 2.67 -4.64
C LEU A 21 3.81 2.62 -5.02
N GLY A 22 4.50 3.72 -4.74
CA GLY A 22 5.94 3.85 -4.89
C GLY A 22 6.72 3.32 -3.68
N GLY A 23 8.03 3.52 -3.67
CA GLY A 23 8.90 3.10 -2.56
C GLY A 23 8.74 3.97 -1.31
N ALA A 24 8.54 5.29 -1.48
CA ALA A 24 8.53 6.26 -0.37
C ALA A 24 7.13 6.75 0.03
N SER A 25 6.21 6.83 -0.93
CA SER A 25 4.84 7.31 -0.74
C SER A 25 3.84 6.47 -1.54
N THR A 26 2.57 6.70 -1.27
CA THR A 26 1.45 6.21 -2.10
C THR A 26 0.50 7.36 -2.37
N GLN A 27 -0.13 7.33 -3.53
CA GLN A 27 -0.98 8.41 -4.03
C GLN A 27 -2.34 7.85 -4.43
N ILE A 28 -3.37 8.65 -4.23
CA ILE A 28 -4.70 8.43 -4.76
C ILE A 28 -5.21 9.72 -5.40
N THR A 29 -5.68 9.62 -6.63
CA THR A 29 -6.13 10.75 -7.43
C THR A 29 -7.38 10.38 -8.19
N PHE A 30 -8.42 11.21 -8.13
CA PHE A 30 -9.63 11.00 -8.90
C PHE A 30 -10.46 12.26 -9.09
N GLU A 31 -11.23 12.31 -10.18
CA GLU A 31 -12.24 13.35 -10.35
C GLU A 31 -13.39 13.17 -9.34
N THR A 32 -13.78 14.28 -8.70
CA THR A 32 -14.89 14.30 -7.75
C THR A 32 -15.70 15.58 -7.89
N GLN A 33 -17.02 15.47 -7.70
CA GLN A 33 -17.92 16.61 -7.58
C GLN A 33 -18.13 17.04 -6.13
N ALA A 34 -17.70 16.22 -5.16
CA ALA A 34 -17.86 16.50 -3.74
C ALA A 34 -17.15 17.80 -3.35
N GLU A 35 -17.68 18.46 -2.32
CA GLU A 35 -16.97 19.56 -1.69
C GLU A 35 -15.70 19.02 -1.01
N MET A 36 -14.60 19.72 -1.22
CA MET A 36 -13.32 19.35 -0.62
C MET A 36 -13.17 20.15 0.67
N LYS A 37 -13.17 19.44 1.80
CA LYS A 37 -13.02 20.06 3.13
C LYS A 37 -11.59 20.57 3.36
N ASP A 38 -10.62 19.97 2.68
CA ASP A 38 -9.22 20.40 2.68
C ASP A 38 -8.87 21.05 1.31
N PRO A 39 -8.59 22.36 1.27
CA PRO A 39 -8.17 23.06 0.05
C PRO A 39 -6.86 22.50 -0.56
N GLY A 40 -5.99 21.91 0.26
CA GLY A 40 -4.72 21.33 -0.19
C GLY A 40 -4.85 19.97 -0.88
N ALA A 41 -5.99 19.30 -0.71
CA ALA A 41 -6.26 17.99 -1.29
C ALA A 41 -6.96 18.06 -2.68
N GLY A 42 -7.14 19.27 -3.23
CA GLY A 42 -7.89 19.53 -4.44
C GLY A 42 -7.17 20.35 -5.47
N VAL A 43 -7.27 19.95 -6.74
CA VAL A 43 -6.78 20.72 -7.88
C VAL A 43 -7.91 20.86 -8.90
N THR A 44 -8.08 22.08 -9.41
CA THR A 44 -8.97 22.32 -10.56
C THR A 44 -8.11 22.45 -11.81
N LEU A 45 -8.32 21.55 -12.77
CA LEU A 45 -7.58 21.51 -14.03
C LEU A 45 -8.48 21.95 -15.19
N ARG A 46 -7.92 22.69 -16.16
CA ARG A 46 -8.56 22.99 -17.43
C ARG A 46 -7.83 22.26 -18.55
N LEU A 47 -8.41 21.17 -19.04
CA LEU A 47 -7.82 20.33 -20.08
C LEU A 47 -8.73 20.27 -21.30
N TYR A 48 -8.21 20.63 -22.47
CA TYR A 48 -8.98 20.65 -23.73
C TYR A 48 -10.29 21.45 -23.64
N GLY A 49 -10.26 22.58 -22.92
CA GLY A 49 -11.43 23.44 -22.70
C GLY A 49 -12.42 22.96 -21.64
N GLN A 50 -12.22 21.76 -21.07
CA GLN A 50 -13.07 21.18 -20.03
C GLN A 50 -12.45 21.36 -18.64
N MET A 51 -13.30 21.64 -17.64
CA MET A 51 -12.88 21.77 -16.24
C MET A 51 -13.01 20.42 -15.52
N TYR A 52 -11.97 20.05 -14.77
CA TYR A 52 -11.91 18.84 -13.96
C TYR A 52 -11.57 19.21 -12.53
N LYS A 53 -12.43 18.83 -11.60
CA LYS A 53 -12.20 18.98 -10.16
C LYS A 53 -11.62 17.67 -9.66
N VAL A 54 -10.34 17.67 -9.33
CA VAL A 54 -9.57 16.46 -9.03
C VAL A 54 -9.16 16.47 -7.57
N TYR A 55 -9.55 15.43 -6.84
CA TYR A 55 -8.95 15.13 -5.55
C TYR A 55 -7.59 14.47 -5.77
N THR A 56 -6.59 14.88 -5.02
CA THR A 56 -5.28 14.23 -5.02
C THR A 56 -4.64 14.31 -3.65
N HIS A 57 -4.08 13.20 -3.19
CA HIS A 57 -3.31 13.20 -1.96
C HIS A 57 -2.15 12.21 -2.03
N SER A 58 -1.03 12.58 -1.44
CA SER A 58 0.18 11.77 -1.36
C SER A 58 0.53 11.48 0.09
N TYR A 59 0.43 10.21 0.49
CA TYR A 59 0.76 9.74 1.82
C TYR A 59 2.26 9.43 1.89
N LEU A 60 3.05 10.41 2.36
CA LEU A 60 4.47 10.22 2.60
C LEU A 60 4.69 9.18 3.72
N CYS A 61 5.75 8.37 3.61
CA CYS A 61 6.05 7.26 4.53
C CYS A 61 5.07 6.07 4.47
N TYR A 62 4.18 6.06 3.48
CA TYR A 62 3.25 4.96 3.15
C TYR A 62 3.61 4.28 1.82
N GLY A 63 4.81 4.54 1.28
CA GLY A 63 5.36 3.74 0.18
C GLY A 63 5.90 2.39 0.67
N ARG A 64 6.05 1.45 -0.27
CA ARG A 64 6.48 0.07 -0.05
C ARG A 64 7.69 -0.05 0.90
N ASP A 65 8.77 0.65 0.59
CA ASP A 65 10.04 0.49 1.31
C ASP A 65 9.99 1.15 2.70
N GLN A 66 9.25 2.25 2.82
CA GLN A 66 9.06 2.92 4.10
C GLN A 66 8.15 2.13 5.02
N VAL A 67 7.11 1.48 4.47
CA VAL A 67 6.26 0.56 5.23
C VAL A 67 7.09 -0.59 5.80
N LEU A 68 7.94 -1.23 4.98
CA LEU A 68 8.83 -2.30 5.44
C LEU A 68 9.73 -1.85 6.60
N ARG A 69 10.36 -0.67 6.46
CA ARG A 69 11.21 -0.08 7.51
C ARG A 69 10.42 0.25 8.78
N ARG A 70 9.22 0.84 8.65
CA ARG A 70 8.37 1.20 9.79
C ARG A 70 7.86 -0.01 10.55
N VAL A 71 7.45 -1.09 9.86
CA VAL A 71 7.07 -2.35 10.53
C VAL A 71 8.25 -2.90 11.33
N LEU A 72 9.43 -2.95 10.72
CA LEU A 72 10.62 -3.46 11.38
C LEU A 72 11.04 -2.59 12.57
N SER A 73 10.99 -1.27 12.42
CA SER A 73 11.25 -0.30 13.48
C SER A 73 10.32 -0.50 14.69
N LYS A 74 9.01 -0.66 14.44
CA LYS A 74 8.03 -0.95 15.50
C LYS A 74 8.29 -2.28 16.21
N LEU A 75 8.66 -3.32 15.46
CA LEU A 75 9.01 -4.63 16.03
C LEU A 75 10.25 -4.53 16.92
N MET A 76 11.31 -3.87 16.44
CA MET A 76 12.54 -3.64 17.21
C MET A 76 12.25 -2.87 18.50
N LYS A 77 11.47 -1.79 18.42
CA LYS A 77 11.08 -0.99 19.58
C LYS A 77 10.27 -1.81 20.58
N ALA A 78 9.32 -2.63 20.11
CA ALA A 78 8.50 -3.49 20.97
C ALA A 78 9.32 -4.57 21.69
N ASP A 79 10.35 -5.12 21.04
CA ASP A 79 11.26 -6.10 21.63
C ASP A 79 12.35 -5.47 22.53
N GLY A 80 12.37 -4.14 22.69
CA GLY A 80 13.38 -3.43 23.48
C GLY A 80 14.75 -3.38 22.80
N TYR A 81 14.77 -3.35 21.46
CA TYR A 81 15.97 -3.32 20.62
C TYR A 81 16.97 -4.45 20.93
N LYS A 82 16.48 -5.67 21.18
CA LYS A 82 17.33 -6.88 21.34
C LYS A 82 18.14 -7.18 20.08
N ASP A 83 19.24 -7.92 20.23
CA ASP A 83 20.08 -8.36 19.09
C ASP A 83 19.40 -9.39 18.19
N ARG A 84 18.32 -10.01 18.67
CA ARG A 84 17.49 -10.95 17.91
C ARG A 84 16.02 -10.55 18.03
N VAL A 85 15.39 -10.31 16.89
CA VAL A 85 13.98 -9.89 16.77
C VAL A 85 13.21 -10.88 15.92
N THR A 86 12.02 -11.27 16.37
CA THR A 86 11.14 -12.14 15.60
C THR A 86 10.18 -11.29 14.76
N ASN A 87 10.16 -11.52 13.45
CA ASN A 87 9.29 -10.81 12.52
C ASN A 87 8.15 -11.74 12.04
N PRO A 88 6.88 -11.49 12.48
CA PRO A 88 5.75 -12.32 12.05
C PRO A 88 5.43 -12.20 10.57
N CYS A 89 5.83 -11.10 9.93
CA CYS A 89 5.60 -10.86 8.51
C CYS A 89 6.68 -11.46 7.60
N TRP A 90 7.80 -11.93 8.15
CA TRP A 90 8.79 -12.66 7.36
C TRP A 90 8.48 -14.15 7.34
N PRO A 91 8.68 -14.84 6.19
CA PRO A 91 8.39 -16.26 6.06
C PRO A 91 9.14 -17.11 7.08
N LYS A 92 8.49 -18.16 7.58
CA LYS A 92 9.14 -19.12 8.48
C LYS A 92 10.36 -19.73 7.80
N GLY A 93 11.51 -19.71 8.48
CA GLY A 93 12.78 -20.21 7.97
C GLY A 93 13.61 -19.18 7.19
N TYR A 94 13.08 -17.98 6.95
CA TYR A 94 13.88 -16.85 6.47
C TYR A 94 14.52 -16.10 7.65
N GLN A 95 15.79 -15.75 7.52
CA GLN A 95 16.47 -14.87 8.47
C GLN A 95 17.47 -13.97 7.76
N ARG A 96 17.70 -12.79 8.32
CA ARG A 96 18.70 -11.85 7.82
C ARG A 96 19.26 -11.02 8.97
N SER A 97 20.57 -10.86 8.98
CA SER A 97 21.24 -9.86 9.81
C SER A 97 21.26 -8.52 9.08
N LEU A 98 20.92 -7.45 9.77
CA LEU A 98 20.87 -6.11 9.20
C LEU A 98 21.40 -5.07 10.19
N GLN A 99 22.02 -4.03 9.66
CA GLN A 99 22.51 -2.92 10.46
C GLN A 99 21.36 -1.98 10.83
N LEU A 100 21.41 -1.36 12.02
CA LEU A 100 20.38 -0.41 12.45
C LEU A 100 20.16 0.73 11.45
N GLN A 101 21.21 1.18 10.75
CA GLN A 101 21.07 2.20 9.72
C GLN A 101 20.17 1.81 8.54
N GLU A 102 20.03 0.52 8.22
CA GLU A 102 19.11 0.07 7.17
C GLU A 102 17.64 0.36 7.51
N VAL A 103 17.32 0.40 8.81
CA VAL A 103 15.99 0.74 9.31
C VAL A 103 15.89 2.24 9.50
N TYR A 104 16.83 2.81 10.24
CA TYR A 104 16.74 4.17 10.81
C TYR A 104 17.37 5.29 9.96
N ASN A 105 17.92 5.02 8.76
CA ASN A 105 18.37 6.09 7.84
C ASN A 105 17.22 6.75 7.06
N SER A 106 16.02 6.81 7.63
CA SER A 106 14.84 7.42 7.01
C SER A 106 14.14 8.35 7.98
N PRO A 107 13.64 9.52 7.51
CA PRO A 107 12.80 10.39 8.33
C PRO A 107 11.52 9.69 8.81
N CYS A 108 11.07 8.64 8.11
CA CYS A 108 9.86 7.88 8.44
C CYS A 108 9.99 7.00 9.69
N THR A 109 11.22 6.77 10.17
CA THR A 109 11.53 5.93 11.34
C THR A 109 12.26 6.69 12.44
N GLU A 110 12.53 7.98 12.24
CA GLU A 110 13.36 8.80 13.13
C GLU A 110 12.84 8.81 14.57
N LYS A 111 11.51 8.92 14.74
CA LYS A 111 10.83 8.95 16.05
C LYS A 111 10.94 7.65 16.85
N GLU A 112 11.35 6.55 16.21
CA GLU A 112 11.47 5.23 16.80
C GLU A 112 12.93 4.77 16.89
N LYS A 113 13.89 5.67 16.65
CA LYS A 113 15.32 5.40 16.83
C LYS A 113 15.62 5.19 18.33
N PRO A 114 16.46 4.20 18.71
CA PRO A 114 16.86 4.01 20.10
C PRO A 114 17.73 5.17 20.60
N GLU A 115 17.70 5.45 21.91
CA GLU A 115 18.52 6.51 22.52
C GLU A 115 20.03 6.27 22.32
N SER A 116 20.48 5.03 22.51
CA SER A 116 21.86 4.59 22.26
C SER A 116 22.05 4.11 20.81
N TYR A 117 21.69 4.95 19.84
CA TYR A 117 21.77 4.60 18.43
C TYR A 117 23.23 4.45 17.94
N ASN A 118 23.59 3.21 17.58
CA ASN A 118 24.78 2.91 16.82
C ASN A 118 24.37 2.43 15.41
N PRO A 119 24.67 3.18 14.33
CA PRO A 119 24.27 2.82 12.97
C PRO A 119 24.84 1.48 12.49
N GLN A 120 26.01 1.07 12.99
CA GLN A 120 26.70 -0.16 12.59
C GLN A 120 26.29 -1.38 13.42
N ARG A 121 25.53 -1.19 14.51
CA ARG A 121 25.03 -2.30 15.32
C ARG A 121 24.16 -3.19 14.44
N THR A 122 24.43 -4.49 14.49
CA THR A 122 23.74 -5.50 13.68
C THR A 122 22.71 -6.22 14.53
N ILE A 123 21.51 -6.41 14.00
CA ILE A 123 20.43 -7.20 14.59
C ILE A 123 20.10 -8.37 13.67
N SER A 124 19.91 -9.55 14.25
CA SER A 124 19.40 -10.74 13.58
C SER A 124 17.87 -10.72 13.59
N VAL A 125 17.25 -10.72 12.42
CA VAL A 125 15.80 -10.76 12.28
C VAL A 125 15.38 -12.10 11.69
N VAL A 126 14.42 -12.76 12.34
CA VAL A 126 13.99 -14.12 12.00
C VAL A 126 12.50 -14.15 11.72
N GLY A 127 12.11 -14.73 10.60
CA GLY A 127 10.72 -14.89 10.20
C GLY A 127 10.02 -16.02 10.94
N SER A 128 8.85 -15.74 11.50
CA SER A 128 7.97 -16.77 12.08
C SER A 128 6.82 -17.18 11.16
N GLY A 129 6.48 -16.39 10.14
CA GLY A 129 5.37 -16.66 9.23
C GLY A 129 4.00 -16.66 9.92
N ASP A 130 3.84 -15.85 10.97
CA ASP A 130 2.59 -15.77 11.75
C ASP A 130 1.68 -14.70 11.13
N ALA A 131 0.77 -15.14 10.25
CA ALA A 131 -0.21 -14.26 9.59
C ALA A 131 -1.09 -13.50 10.60
N GLY A 132 -1.50 -14.17 11.69
CA GLY A 132 -2.35 -13.59 12.73
C GLY A 132 -1.66 -12.46 13.50
N GLN A 133 -0.34 -12.57 13.70
CA GLN A 133 0.44 -11.49 14.32
C GLN A 133 0.95 -10.46 13.32
N CYS A 134 1.15 -10.79 12.05
CA CYS A 134 1.66 -9.84 11.05
C CYS A 134 0.65 -8.72 10.80
N ARG A 135 -0.61 -9.05 10.51
CA ARG A 135 -1.61 -8.05 10.13
C ARG A 135 -1.77 -6.92 11.16
N PRO A 136 -1.90 -7.20 12.48
CA PRO A 136 -1.93 -6.13 13.50
C PRO A 136 -0.68 -5.25 13.55
N ARG A 137 0.50 -5.79 13.24
CA ARG A 137 1.75 -4.98 13.21
C ARG A 137 1.72 -3.99 12.06
N VAL A 138 1.24 -4.41 10.90
CA VAL A 138 1.06 -3.51 9.74
C VAL A 138 -0.08 -2.52 10.01
N ASP A 139 -1.20 -2.97 10.60
CA ASP A 139 -2.34 -2.11 10.98
C ASP A 139 -1.91 -0.99 11.92
N SER A 140 -0.99 -1.26 12.85
CA SER A 140 -0.46 -0.25 13.77
C SER A 140 0.27 0.92 13.09
N LEU A 141 0.61 0.83 11.80
CA LEU A 141 1.20 1.93 11.05
C LEU A 141 0.20 3.04 10.74
N PHE A 142 -1.08 2.67 10.67
CA PHE A 142 -2.16 3.57 10.34
C PHE A 142 -2.70 4.22 11.61
N ASP A 143 -3.00 5.51 11.50
CA ASP A 143 -3.84 6.20 12.46
C ASP A 143 -5.14 6.56 11.73
N PHE A 144 -6.17 5.74 11.94
CA PHE A 144 -7.50 5.96 11.37
C PHE A 144 -8.36 6.87 12.26
N SER A 145 -7.85 7.31 13.42
CA SER A 145 -8.57 8.21 14.32
C SER A 145 -8.45 9.67 13.89
N GLY A 146 -7.40 10.02 13.14
CA GLY A 146 -7.19 11.33 12.55
C GLY A 146 -7.78 11.49 11.14
N CYS A 147 -7.92 12.76 10.70
CA CYS A 147 -8.34 13.16 9.34
C CYS A 147 -7.23 12.94 8.29
N SER A 148 -6.55 11.79 8.33
CA SER A 148 -5.35 11.51 7.55
C SER A 148 -5.61 10.63 6.33
N PHE A 149 -6.86 10.37 5.95
CA PHE A 149 -7.24 9.53 4.81
C PHE A 149 -8.47 10.10 4.08
N PRO A 150 -8.74 9.70 2.82
CA PRO A 150 -9.73 10.37 1.96
C PRO A 150 -11.15 10.37 2.53
N SER A 151 -11.49 9.39 3.38
CA SER A 151 -12.76 9.29 4.09
C SER A 151 -13.10 10.46 4.99
N CYS A 152 -12.11 11.28 5.34
CA CYS A 152 -12.31 12.50 6.11
C CYS A 152 -12.30 13.76 5.21
N SER A 153 -11.64 13.68 4.04
CA SER A 153 -11.52 14.78 3.08
C SER A 153 -12.68 14.85 2.07
N LEU A 154 -13.43 13.76 1.88
CA LEU A 154 -14.52 13.63 0.92
C LEU A 154 -15.73 12.92 1.55
N ASP A 155 -16.93 13.38 1.22
CA ASP A 155 -18.15 12.69 1.61
C ASP A 155 -18.22 11.33 0.89
N ARG A 156 -18.51 10.28 1.65
CA ARG A 156 -18.62 8.89 1.15
C ARG A 156 -19.70 8.86 0.07
N GLY A 157 -19.36 8.45 -1.15
CA GLY A 157 -20.39 8.30 -2.19
C GLY A 157 -19.88 8.19 -3.62
N PHE A 158 -18.65 8.63 -3.92
CA PHE A 158 -18.11 8.47 -5.27
C PHE A 158 -16.59 8.33 -5.31
N GLN A 159 -16.11 7.10 -5.54
CA GLN A 159 -14.77 6.82 -6.03
C GLN A 159 -14.90 6.24 -7.44
N PRO A 160 -14.41 6.91 -8.49
CA PRO A 160 -14.44 6.35 -9.83
C PRO A 160 -13.54 5.12 -9.90
N ARG A 161 -13.81 4.24 -10.87
CA ARG A 161 -13.04 3.01 -11.11
C ARG A 161 -11.54 3.35 -11.24
N PRO A 162 -10.68 2.92 -10.29
CA PRO A 162 -9.30 3.34 -10.30
C PRO A 162 -8.39 2.31 -10.99
N PHE A 163 -7.36 2.80 -11.67
CA PHE A 163 -6.19 1.99 -11.99
C PHE A 163 -5.22 1.99 -10.82
N ALA A 164 -4.82 0.80 -10.37
CA ALA A 164 -3.81 0.60 -9.35
C ALA A 164 -2.53 0.05 -10.00
N PHE A 165 -1.43 0.80 -9.94
CA PHE A 165 -0.18 0.44 -10.63
C PHE A 165 1.01 0.42 -9.66
N SER A 166 2.22 0.25 -10.20
CA SER A 166 3.45 0.10 -9.42
C SER A 166 3.38 -1.09 -8.45
N ALA A 167 3.72 -0.91 -7.16
CA ALA A 167 3.76 -2.02 -6.21
C ALA A 167 2.37 -2.62 -5.90
N PHE A 168 1.26 -1.91 -6.20
CA PHE A 168 -0.07 -2.53 -6.19
C PHE A 168 -0.13 -3.68 -7.19
N PHE A 169 0.19 -3.39 -8.46
CA PHE A 169 0.19 -4.38 -9.54
C PHE A 169 1.13 -5.55 -9.22
N TYR A 170 2.40 -5.29 -8.92
CA TYR A 170 3.37 -6.38 -8.71
C TYR A 170 3.04 -7.28 -7.52
N THR A 171 2.42 -6.72 -6.47
CA THR A 171 2.00 -7.53 -5.31
C THR A 171 0.79 -8.37 -5.64
N VAL A 172 -0.22 -7.80 -6.30
CA VAL A 172 -1.45 -8.52 -6.68
C VAL A 172 -1.17 -9.57 -7.75
N ASP A 173 -0.34 -9.25 -8.75
CA ASP A 173 0.13 -10.18 -9.77
C ASP A 173 0.86 -11.37 -9.15
N PHE A 174 1.70 -11.15 -8.12
CA PHE A 174 2.32 -12.25 -7.38
C PHE A 174 1.27 -13.16 -6.69
N LEU A 175 0.28 -12.57 -6.03
CA LEU A 175 -0.81 -13.34 -5.38
C LEU A 175 -1.60 -14.18 -6.39
N GLN A 176 -1.90 -13.63 -7.56
CA GLN A 176 -2.66 -14.32 -8.60
C GLN A 176 -1.83 -15.36 -9.35
N THR A 177 -0.63 -14.99 -9.79
CA THR A 177 0.15 -15.79 -10.74
C THR A 177 1.07 -16.79 -10.07
N VAL A 178 1.69 -16.43 -8.93
CA VAL A 178 2.61 -17.31 -8.20
C VAL A 178 1.85 -18.09 -7.14
N MET A 179 1.04 -17.40 -6.34
CA MET A 179 0.31 -18.03 -5.22
C MET A 179 -1.01 -18.65 -5.65
N LYS A 180 -1.46 -18.41 -6.89
CA LYS A 180 -2.69 -18.97 -7.47
C LYS A 180 -3.94 -18.66 -6.62
N ARG A 181 -4.01 -17.44 -6.08
CA ARG A 181 -5.13 -16.97 -5.25
C ARG A 181 -6.00 -15.98 -6.01
N SER A 182 -7.30 -16.01 -5.73
CA SER A 182 -8.22 -14.96 -6.17
C SER A 182 -7.94 -13.67 -5.40
N VAL A 183 -8.29 -12.54 -6.01
CA VAL A 183 -8.20 -11.18 -5.46
C VAL A 183 -9.37 -10.34 -6.00
N ALA A 184 -10.52 -10.95 -6.25
CA ALA A 184 -11.68 -10.26 -6.84
C ALA A 184 -12.49 -9.49 -5.80
N THR A 185 -12.40 -9.87 -4.53
CA THR A 185 -13.10 -9.24 -3.41
C THR A 185 -12.13 -8.92 -2.27
N PRO A 186 -12.52 -8.06 -1.30
CA PRO A 186 -11.74 -7.85 -0.09
C PRO A 186 -11.47 -9.15 0.68
N ALA A 187 -12.43 -10.08 0.70
CA ALA A 187 -12.28 -11.37 1.36
C ALA A 187 -11.25 -12.26 0.63
N ASP A 188 -11.27 -12.27 -0.71
CA ASP A 188 -10.29 -12.99 -1.51
C ASP A 188 -8.87 -12.45 -1.26
N LEU A 189 -8.71 -11.13 -1.28
CA LEU A 189 -7.43 -10.49 -1.01
C LEU A 189 -6.94 -10.82 0.41
N SER A 190 -7.81 -10.76 1.41
CA SER A 190 -7.47 -11.12 2.79
C SER A 190 -6.98 -12.57 2.89
N ALA A 191 -7.68 -13.52 2.27
CA ALA A 191 -7.28 -14.93 2.25
C ALA A 191 -5.97 -15.16 1.48
N ALA A 192 -5.75 -14.42 0.38
CA ALA A 192 -4.51 -14.48 -0.39
C ALA A 192 -3.31 -13.97 0.41
N VAL A 193 -3.50 -12.90 1.17
CA VAL A 193 -2.50 -12.34 2.10
C VAL A 193 -2.14 -13.35 3.17
N ASP A 194 -3.14 -13.97 3.82
CA ASP A 194 -2.91 -14.96 4.86
C ASP A 194 -2.16 -16.18 4.32
N ALA A 195 -2.49 -16.63 3.10
CA ALA A 195 -1.78 -17.71 2.43
C ALA A 195 -0.30 -17.39 2.20
N VAL A 196 0.05 -16.18 1.75
CA VAL A 196 1.47 -15.77 1.60
C VAL A 196 2.18 -15.70 2.94
N CYS A 197 1.54 -15.10 3.95
CA CYS A 197 2.16 -14.92 5.27
C CYS A 197 2.44 -16.23 6.00
N SER A 198 1.60 -17.25 5.80
CA SER A 198 1.79 -18.57 6.38
C SER A 198 2.68 -19.50 5.56
N SER A 199 3.13 -19.09 4.36
CA SER A 199 3.99 -19.92 3.52
C SER A 199 5.44 -19.94 4.04
N PRO A 200 6.07 -21.13 4.19
CA PRO A 200 7.48 -21.22 4.55
C PRO A 200 8.40 -20.65 3.47
N TRP A 201 9.59 -20.20 3.88
CA TRP A 201 10.59 -19.63 2.99
C TRP A 201 10.94 -20.54 1.80
N ALA A 202 11.18 -21.83 2.07
CA ALA A 202 11.56 -22.80 1.04
C ALA A 202 10.47 -22.98 -0.04
N GLU A 203 9.20 -22.94 0.34
CA GLU A 203 8.08 -23.03 -0.60
C GLU A 203 8.01 -21.79 -1.51
N LEU A 204 8.16 -20.59 -0.92
CA LEU A 204 8.16 -19.34 -1.67
C LEU A 204 9.33 -19.29 -2.66
N GLU A 205 10.53 -19.71 -2.23
CA GLU A 205 11.71 -19.79 -3.11
C GLU A 205 11.52 -20.76 -4.26
N GLN A 206 10.90 -21.92 -4.01
CA GLN A 206 10.60 -22.89 -5.05
C GLN A 206 9.59 -22.34 -6.07
N LYS A 207 8.54 -21.66 -5.59
CA LYS A 207 7.49 -21.09 -6.44
C LYS A 207 7.98 -19.94 -7.32
N ALA A 208 8.89 -19.10 -6.81
CA ALA A 208 9.35 -17.92 -7.53
C ALA A 208 10.84 -17.61 -7.27
N PRO A 209 11.77 -18.45 -7.74
CA PRO A 209 13.20 -18.28 -7.49
C PRO A 209 13.75 -16.96 -8.05
N LYS A 210 13.20 -16.49 -9.18
CA LYS A 210 13.58 -15.22 -9.81
C LYS A 210 13.20 -13.98 -8.96
N LEU A 211 12.30 -14.14 -7.99
CA LEU A 211 11.82 -13.06 -7.12
C LEU A 211 12.44 -13.13 -5.72
N LYS A 212 13.43 -14.01 -5.48
CA LYS A 212 14.03 -14.28 -4.16
C LYS A 212 14.31 -13.04 -3.31
N LYS A 213 14.84 -11.97 -3.89
CA LYS A 213 15.12 -10.70 -3.19
C LYS A 213 13.87 -10.05 -2.58
N TRP A 214 12.71 -10.23 -3.21
CA TRP A 214 11.44 -9.58 -2.85
C TRP A 214 10.51 -10.49 -2.05
N LEU A 215 10.75 -11.81 -2.07
CA LEU A 215 9.93 -12.81 -1.39
C LEU A 215 9.63 -12.51 0.09
N PRO A 216 10.61 -12.08 0.92
CA PRO A 216 10.37 -11.80 2.33
C PRO A 216 9.40 -10.64 2.57
N ASP A 217 9.23 -9.77 1.58
CA ASP A 217 8.48 -8.52 1.73
C ASP A 217 6.99 -8.68 1.37
N TYR A 218 6.62 -9.69 0.56
CA TYR A 218 5.26 -9.82 0.03
C TYR A 218 4.20 -9.93 1.12
N CYS A 219 4.45 -10.65 2.22
CA CYS A 219 3.49 -10.74 3.31
C CYS A 219 3.19 -9.36 3.94
N THR A 220 4.24 -8.57 4.22
CA THR A 220 4.09 -7.22 4.78
C THR A 220 3.38 -6.29 3.79
N VAL A 221 3.82 -6.27 2.53
CA VAL A 221 3.28 -5.37 1.50
C VAL A 221 1.85 -5.74 1.12
N ALA A 222 1.51 -7.02 1.08
CA ALA A 222 0.16 -7.48 0.80
C ALA A 222 -0.81 -7.13 1.95
N ASN A 223 -0.40 -7.30 3.22
CA ASN A 223 -1.17 -6.81 4.36
C ASN A 223 -1.37 -5.29 4.29
N PHE A 224 -0.32 -4.55 3.93
CA PHE A 224 -0.39 -3.11 3.78
C PHE A 224 -1.39 -2.69 2.71
N ILE A 225 -1.34 -3.30 1.52
CA ILE A 225 -2.29 -3.05 0.43
C ILE A 225 -3.72 -3.39 0.87
N TYR A 226 -3.94 -4.55 1.51
CA TYR A 226 -5.25 -4.93 2.01
C TYR A 226 -5.83 -3.88 2.96
N LEU A 227 -5.04 -3.45 3.96
CA LEU A 227 -5.48 -2.46 4.94
C LEU A 227 -5.65 -1.07 4.32
N LEU A 228 -4.76 -0.66 3.43
CA LEU A 228 -4.86 0.61 2.72
C LEU A 228 -6.13 0.67 1.87
N LEU A 229 -6.43 -0.37 1.10
CA LEU A 229 -7.62 -0.40 0.25
C LEU A 229 -8.91 -0.46 1.08
N THR A 230 -8.97 -1.33 2.09
CA THR A 230 -10.22 -1.59 2.84
C THR A 230 -10.49 -0.63 3.99
N LYS A 231 -9.47 -0.23 4.75
CA LYS A 231 -9.61 0.69 5.89
C LYS A 231 -9.19 2.12 5.56
N GLY A 232 -8.19 2.30 4.71
CA GLY A 232 -7.71 3.64 4.32
C GLY A 232 -8.60 4.29 3.26
N TYR A 233 -8.82 3.59 2.15
CA TYR A 233 -9.59 4.07 1.00
C TYR A 233 -11.04 3.60 1.01
N HIS A 234 -11.42 2.70 1.91
CA HIS A 234 -12.80 2.21 2.10
C HIS A 234 -13.39 1.52 0.87
N PHE A 235 -12.55 0.83 0.08
CA PHE A 235 -13.06 -0.09 -0.93
C PHE A 235 -13.72 -1.30 -0.23
N ASP A 236 -15.03 -1.39 -0.41
CA ASP A 236 -15.90 -2.44 0.11
C ASP A 236 -16.22 -3.51 -0.96
N LYS A 237 -17.18 -4.40 -0.68
CA LYS A 237 -17.54 -5.50 -1.58
C LYS A 237 -18.07 -5.03 -2.94
N ASP A 238 -18.65 -3.83 -3.00
CA ASP A 238 -19.30 -3.30 -4.20
C ASP A 238 -18.33 -2.45 -5.03
N SER A 239 -17.44 -1.71 -4.36
CA SER A 239 -16.48 -0.81 -4.98
C SER A 239 -15.15 -1.50 -5.34
N PHE A 240 -14.67 -2.45 -4.53
CA PHE A 240 -13.38 -3.14 -4.74
C PHE A 240 -13.27 -3.86 -6.10
N PRO A 241 -14.30 -4.54 -6.63
CA PRO A 241 -14.24 -5.18 -7.95
C PRO A 241 -13.99 -4.20 -9.11
N ASN A 242 -14.16 -2.90 -8.88
CA ASN A 242 -13.88 -1.86 -9.88
C ASN A 242 -12.41 -1.44 -9.94
N ILE A 243 -11.55 -1.93 -9.05
CA ILE A 243 -10.11 -1.66 -9.06
C ILE A 243 -9.46 -2.50 -10.16
N ALA A 244 -8.80 -1.83 -11.11
CA ALA A 244 -8.02 -2.49 -12.14
C ALA A 244 -6.52 -2.42 -11.81
N PHE A 245 -5.93 -3.55 -11.41
CA PHE A 245 -4.50 -3.66 -11.18
C PHE A 245 -3.75 -3.77 -12.52
N GLN A 246 -2.98 -2.75 -12.90
CA GLN A 246 -2.29 -2.72 -14.21
C GLN A 246 -0.82 -2.32 -14.10
N LYS A 247 0.03 -2.97 -14.90
CA LYS A 247 1.48 -2.70 -14.95
C LYS A 247 1.83 -1.39 -15.65
N LYS A 248 1.10 -1.09 -16.72
CA LYS A 248 1.29 0.08 -17.58
C LYS A 248 -0.09 0.59 -17.97
N VAL A 249 -0.24 1.91 -17.99
CA VAL A 249 -1.41 2.59 -18.54
C VAL A 249 -0.92 3.31 -19.79
N GLY A 250 -1.32 2.83 -20.98
CA GLY A 250 -0.84 3.32 -22.27
C GLY A 250 -1.28 2.40 -23.41
#